data_AF-A0A913X922-F1
#
_entry.id   AF-A0A913X922-F1
#
_cell.length_a   1.000
_cell.length_b   1.000
_cell.length_c   1.000
_cell.angle_alpha   90.00
_cell.angle_beta   90.00
_cell.angle_gamma   90.00
#
_symmetry.space_group_name_H-M   'P 1'
#
loop_
_entity.id
_entity.type
_entity.pdbx_description
1 polymer ?
#
loop_
_entity_poly.entity_id
_entity_poly.type
_entity_poly.pdbx_seq_one_letter_code
_entity_poly.pdbx_strand_id
1 'polypeptide(L)'
;MYSVSKLNKQNEQTWINLQKRLNDVQFKYDNLFPEAVYQFIQNKATSVGSCDGYFIPSLLTASAFVMANRKAVVETASHNQPLNLYTIFLGHPGTGKSSAIQYGAQEPLENLNYTSSIVSKFSSLPTADRGYT
;
A
#
# COMPACT_ATOMS: atom_id res chain seq x y z
N MET A 1 -5.05 -9.43 28.17
CA MET A 1 -5.78 -10.11 27.07
C MET A 1 -7.12 -9.39 26.88
N TYR A 2 -7.15 -8.31 26.07
CA TYR A 2 -8.40 -7.57 25.84
C TYR A 2 -9.38 -8.46 25.08
N SER A 3 -10.56 -8.66 25.66
CA SER A 3 -11.44 -9.75 25.26
C SER A 3 -12.05 -9.50 23.88
N VAL A 4 -11.81 -10.44 22.97
CA VAL A 4 -12.47 -10.54 21.65
C VAL A 4 -14.00 -10.55 21.79
N SER A 5 -14.51 -10.91 22.97
CA SER A 5 -15.94 -10.88 23.30
C SER A 5 -16.59 -9.49 23.35
N LYS A 6 -15.84 -8.37 23.36
CA LYS A 6 -16.42 -7.03 23.23
C LYS A 6 -16.69 -6.60 21.79
N LEU A 7 -15.96 -7.14 20.81
CA LEU A 7 -16.23 -6.87 19.39
C LEU A 7 -17.56 -7.48 18.94
N ASN A 8 -17.99 -8.57 19.58
CA ASN A 8 -19.24 -9.28 19.28
C ASN A 8 -20.50 -8.58 19.85
N LYS A 9 -20.38 -7.37 20.41
CA LYS A 9 -21.51 -6.59 20.96
C LYS A 9 -21.87 -5.35 20.15
N GLN A 10 -21.26 -5.13 18.99
CA GLN A 10 -21.69 -4.03 18.14
C GLN A 10 -22.99 -4.39 17.44
N ASN A 11 -24.02 -3.56 17.66
CA ASN A 11 -25.33 -3.69 17.04
C ASN A 11 -25.15 -3.78 15.51
N GLU A 12 -25.85 -4.72 14.88
CA GLU A 12 -25.86 -4.91 13.42
C GLU A 12 -26.12 -3.61 12.66
N GLN A 13 -26.97 -2.74 13.23
CA GLN A 13 -27.25 -1.41 12.70
C GLN A 13 -26.01 -0.51 12.64
N THR A 14 -25.09 -0.63 13.60
CA THR A 14 -23.82 0.11 13.61
C THR A 14 -22.93 -0.32 12.46
N TRP A 15 -22.87 -1.62 12.17
CA TRP A 15 -22.11 -2.16 11.03
C TRP A 15 -22.71 -1.73 9.69
N ILE A 16 -24.04 -1.79 9.56
CA ILE A 16 -24.75 -1.31 8.37
C ILE A 16 -24.51 0.18 8.15
N ASN A 17 -24.57 0.99 9.22
CA ASN A 17 -24.32 2.43 9.14
C ASN A 17 -22.86 2.74 8.78
N LEU A 18 -21.91 1.99 9.33
CA LEU A 18 -20.50 2.10 8.95
C LEU A 18 -20.30 1.75 7.48
N GLN A 19 -20.88 0.64 7.01
CA GLN A 19 -20.79 0.22 5.62
C GLN A 19 -21.38 1.28 4.67
N LYS A 20 -22.55 1.84 4.99
CA LYS A 20 -23.15 2.95 4.21
C LYS A 20 -22.19 4.13 4.13
N ARG A 21 -21.68 4.59 5.28
CA ARG A 21 -20.73 5.72 5.32
C ARG A 21 -19.46 5.43 4.54
N LEU A 22 -18.91 4.21 4.61
CA LEU A 22 -17.73 3.82 3.87
C LEU A 22 -17.99 3.74 2.36
N ASN A 23 -19.19 3.30 1.94
CA ASN A 23 -19.59 3.30 0.54
C ASN A 23 -19.81 4.72 0.00
N ASP A 24 -20.30 5.63 0.84
CA ASP A 24 -20.53 7.04 0.49
C ASP A 24 -19.23 7.85 0.42
N VAL A 25 -18.18 7.41 1.12
CA VAL A 25 -16.85 8.00 1.04
C VAL A 25 -16.16 7.52 -0.23
N GLN A 26 -16.33 8.27 -1.31
CA GLN A 26 -15.53 8.09 -2.52
C GLN A 26 -14.25 8.90 -2.40
N PHE A 27 -13.12 8.21 -2.29
CA PHE A 27 -11.81 8.86 -2.33
C PHE A 27 -11.41 9.07 -3.79
N LYS A 28 -11.15 10.33 -4.16
CA LYS A 28 -10.65 10.67 -5.50
C LYS A 28 -9.13 10.55 -5.51
N TYR A 29 -8.62 9.60 -6.29
CA TYR A 29 -7.18 9.32 -6.36
C TYR A 29 -6.43 10.15 -7.42
N ASP A 30 -7.16 10.88 -8.26
CA ASP A 30 -6.66 11.77 -9.32
C ASP A 30 -5.66 12.82 -8.80
N ASN A 31 -5.85 13.32 -7.58
CA ASN A 31 -5.01 14.38 -7.00
C ASN A 31 -3.83 13.85 -6.16
N LEU A 32 -3.67 12.53 -6.01
CA LEU A 32 -2.57 11.94 -5.24
C LEU A 32 -1.25 11.92 -6.00
N PHE A 33 -1.31 11.89 -7.33
CA PHE A 33 -0.15 11.73 -8.19
C PHE A 33 -0.18 12.76 -9.33
N PRO A 34 0.99 13.10 -9.90
CA PRO A 34 1.02 13.81 -11.18
C PRO A 34 0.21 13.05 -12.24
N GLU A 35 -0.47 13.77 -13.13
CA GLU A 35 -1.40 13.21 -14.13
C GLU A 35 -0.81 12.02 -14.90
N ALA A 36 0.43 12.14 -15.39
CA ALA A 36 1.11 11.07 -16.13
C ALA A 36 1.27 9.78 -15.32
N VAL A 37 1.53 9.90 -14.01
CA VAL A 37 1.67 8.77 -13.09
C VAL A 37 0.31 8.15 -12.79
N TYR A 38 -0.72 8.98 -12.55
CA TYR A 38 -2.08 8.49 -12.33
C TYR A 38 -2.60 7.71 -13.55
N GLN A 39 -2.43 8.24 -14.77
CA GLN A 39 -2.80 7.53 -16.00
C GLN A 39 -2.05 6.21 -16.17
N PHE A 40 -0.76 6.18 -15.88
CA PHE A 40 0.00 4.93 -15.91
C PHE A 40 -0.58 3.88 -14.94
N ILE A 41 -0.89 4.29 -13.72
CA ILE A 41 -1.46 3.41 -12.70
C ILE A 41 -2.84 2.91 -13.14
N GLN A 42 -3.68 3.80 -13.69
CA GLN A 42 -5.01 3.44 -14.18
C GLN A 42 -4.92 2.41 -15.31
N ASN A 43 -4.07 2.65 -16.31
CA ASN A 43 -3.83 1.72 -17.41
C ASN A 43 -3.32 0.37 -16.91
N LYS A 44 -2.39 0.38 -15.94
CA LYS A 44 -1.89 -0.85 -15.31
C LYS A 44 -3.00 -1.59 -14.57
N ALA A 45 -3.82 -0.89 -13.79
CA ALA A 45 -4.94 -1.48 -13.05
C ALA A 45 -5.93 -2.17 -14.00
N THR A 46 -6.31 -1.50 -15.10
CA THR A 46 -7.17 -2.08 -16.14
C THR A 46 -6.53 -3.30 -16.80
N SER A 47 -5.24 -3.25 -17.12
CA SER A 47 -4.54 -4.35 -17.78
C SER A 47 -4.52 -5.66 -16.96
N VAL A 48 -4.60 -5.57 -15.63
CA VAL A 48 -4.62 -6.73 -14.73
C VAL A 48 -6.03 -7.11 -14.27
N GLY A 49 -7.07 -6.54 -14.90
CA GLY A 49 -8.47 -6.81 -14.54
C GLY A 49 -8.87 -6.25 -13.18
N SER A 50 -8.31 -5.10 -12.80
CA SER A 50 -8.64 -4.38 -11.55
C SER A 50 -9.08 -2.94 -11.86
N CYS A 51 -9.27 -2.14 -10.80
CA CYS A 51 -9.55 -0.70 -10.89
C CYS A 51 -8.59 0.10 -10.00
N ASP A 52 -8.50 1.39 -10.25
CA ASP A 52 -7.70 2.34 -9.47
C ASP A 52 -8.07 2.33 -7.98
N GLY A 53 -9.36 2.19 -7.65
CA GLY A 53 -9.86 2.10 -6.28
C GLY A 53 -9.37 0.89 -5.47
N TYR A 54 -8.87 -0.15 -6.13
CA TYR A 54 -8.19 -1.26 -5.45
C TYR A 54 -6.67 -1.17 -5.64
N PHE A 55 -6.23 -0.81 -6.84
CA PHE A 55 -4.81 -0.84 -7.20
C PHE A 55 -3.99 0.21 -6.46
N ILE A 56 -4.51 1.44 -6.32
CA ILE A 56 -3.81 2.53 -5.64
C ILE A 56 -3.65 2.24 -4.14
N PRO A 57 -4.70 1.84 -3.40
CA PRO A 57 -4.53 1.43 -2.00
C PRO A 57 -3.55 0.27 -1.81
N SER A 58 -3.48 -0.70 -2.74
CA SER A 58 -2.46 -1.75 -2.71
C SER A 58 -1.04 -1.20 -2.83
N LEU A 59 -0.79 -0.30 -3.79
CA LEU A 59 0.51 0.38 -3.95
C LEU A 59 0.90 1.18 -2.71
N LEU A 60 -0.04 1.95 -2.14
CA LEU A 60 0.20 2.75 -0.94
C LEU A 60 0.52 1.85 0.26
N THR A 61 -0.19 0.73 0.41
CA THR A 61 0.04 -0.25 1.48
C THR A 61 1.43 -0.87 1.36
N ALA A 62 1.82 -1.31 0.17
CA ALA A 62 3.15 -1.87 -0.08
C ALA A 62 4.26 -0.84 0.18
N SER A 63 4.06 0.40 -0.27
CA SER A 63 5.01 1.51 -0.04
C SER A 63 5.15 1.83 1.45
N ALA A 64 4.03 1.92 2.17
CA ALA A 64 4.00 2.12 3.61
C ALA A 64 4.74 1.00 4.34
N PHE A 65 4.54 -0.27 3.95
CA PHE A 65 5.27 -1.40 4.52
C PHE A 65 6.79 -1.30 4.31
N VAL A 66 7.24 -0.96 3.09
CA VAL A 66 8.68 -0.77 2.80
C VAL A 66 9.27 0.35 3.64
N MET A 67 8.55 1.48 3.74
CA MET A 67 8.98 2.63 4.54
C MET A 67 9.00 2.33 6.04
N ALA A 68 8.00 1.61 6.56
CA ALA A 68 7.93 1.18 7.95
C ALA A 68 9.12 0.27 8.32
N ASN A 69 9.51 -0.65 7.43
CA ASN A 69 10.70 -1.49 7.62
C ASN A 69 12.00 -0.68 7.70
N ARG A 70 12.03 0.53 7.13
CA ARG A 70 13.15 1.48 7.24
C ARG A 70 12.98 2.44 8.42
N LYS A 71 12.06 2.17 9.34
CA LYS A 71 11.74 3.01 10.51
C LYS A 71 11.30 4.43 10.13
N ALA A 72 10.69 4.58 8.96
CA ALA A 72 10.08 5.86 8.58
C ALA A 72 8.92 6.20 9.52
N VAL A 73 8.80 7.49 9.82
CA VAL A 73 7.76 8.03 10.69
C VAL A 73 7.04 9.17 9.99
N VAL A 74 5.77 9.35 10.32
CA VAL A 74 5.01 10.54 9.99
C VAL A 74 5.19 11.53 11.13
N GLU A 75 5.80 12.67 10.85
CA GLU A 75 5.89 13.77 11.80
C GLU A 75 4.51 14.43 11.89
N THR A 76 3.90 14.36 13.06
CA THR A 76 2.70 15.14 13.37
C THR A 76 3.09 16.32 14.26
N ALA A 77 2.21 17.31 14.40
CA ALA A 77 2.49 18.50 15.21
C ALA A 77 2.88 18.20 16.67
N SER A 78 2.54 17.01 17.20
CA SER A 78 2.78 16.65 18.61
C SER A 78 3.73 15.47 18.81
N HIS A 79 3.87 14.56 17.84
CA HIS A 79 4.73 13.38 17.96
C HIS A 79 4.99 12.69 16.62
N ASN A 80 6.05 11.89 16.59
CA ASN A 80 6.35 11.00 15.47
C ASN A 80 5.50 9.74 15.57
N GLN A 81 4.74 9.46 14.51
CA GLN A 81 3.92 8.25 14.41
C GLN A 81 4.55 7.24 13.46
N PRO A 82 4.57 5.95 13.79
CA PRO A 82 5.01 4.93 12.84
C PRO A 82 4.09 4.91 11.63
N LEU A 83 4.66 4.76 10.44
CA LEU A 83 3.89 4.71 9.19
C LEU A 83 3.25 3.32 9.01
N ASN A 84 2.09 3.11 9.62
CA ASN A 84 1.35 1.86 9.54
C ASN A 84 0.05 2.05 8.75
N LEU A 85 0.06 1.71 7.46
CA LEU A 85 -1.13 1.72 6.61
C LEU A 85 -1.60 0.28 6.36
N TYR A 86 -2.86 0.01 6.68
CA TYR A 86 -3.51 -1.27 6.42
C TYR A 86 -4.71 -1.05 5.50
N THR A 87 -4.76 -1.79 4.41
CA THR A 87 -5.88 -1.75 3.46
C THR A 87 -6.64 -3.07 3.48
N ILE A 88 -7.97 -3.00 3.56
CA ILE A 88 -8.87 -4.14 3.52
C ILE A 88 -9.85 -3.91 2.37
N PHE A 89 -9.95 -4.88 1.46
CA PHE A 89 -10.93 -4.83 0.37
C PHE A 89 -12.14 -5.70 0.67
N LEU A 90 -13.32 -5.10 0.59
CA LEU A 90 -14.61 -5.78 0.69
C LEU A 90 -15.35 -5.61 -0.65
N GLY A 91 -15.95 -6.68 -1.17
CA GLY A 91 -16.73 -6.62 -2.40
C GLY A 91 -16.97 -7.96 -3.07
N HIS A 92 -17.88 -7.98 -4.04
CA HIS A 92 -18.30 -9.19 -4.75
C HIS A 92 -17.12 -9.93 -5.42
N PRO A 93 -17.16 -11.27 -5.54
CA PRO A 93 -16.19 -12.02 -6.32
C PRO A 93 -16.08 -11.48 -7.76
N GLY A 94 -14.88 -11.55 -8.34
CA GLY A 94 -14.64 -11.11 -9.73
C GLY A 94 -14.37 -9.60 -9.91
N THR A 95 -14.42 -8.77 -8.87
CA THR A 95 -14.15 -7.32 -9.01
C THR A 95 -12.66 -6.94 -9.06
N GLY A 96 -11.74 -7.88 -9.27
CA GLY A 96 -10.32 -7.56 -9.43
C GLY A 96 -9.53 -7.23 -8.15
N LYS A 97 -10.08 -7.51 -6.96
CA LYS A 97 -9.41 -7.32 -5.65
C LYS A 97 -8.12 -8.13 -5.53
N SER A 98 -8.15 -9.41 -5.90
CA SER A 98 -6.98 -10.29 -5.85
C SER A 98 -5.89 -9.82 -6.79
N SER A 99 -6.25 -9.40 -8.01
CA SER A 99 -5.30 -8.83 -8.97
C SER A 99 -4.64 -7.56 -8.44
N ALA A 100 -5.38 -6.66 -7.77
CA ALA A 100 -4.80 -5.47 -7.15
C ALA A 100 -3.74 -5.82 -6.10
N ILE A 101 -4.05 -6.77 -5.22
CA ILE A 101 -3.10 -7.22 -4.18
C ILE A 101 -1.86 -7.86 -4.82
N GLN A 102 -2.05 -8.73 -5.80
CA GLN A 102 -0.95 -9.44 -6.45
C GLN A 102 0.00 -8.46 -7.15
N TYR A 103 -0.51 -7.68 -8.12
CA TYR A 103 0.31 -6.83 -8.98
C TYR A 103 0.68 -5.49 -8.33
N GLY A 104 -0.15 -4.98 -7.42
CA GLY A 104 0.05 -3.70 -6.75
C GLY A 104 0.80 -3.79 -5.43
N ALA A 105 0.90 -4.97 -4.81
CA ALA A 105 1.60 -5.14 -3.54
C ALA A 105 2.57 -6.32 -3.51
N GLN A 106 2.12 -7.55 -3.78
CA GLN A 106 2.95 -8.75 -3.62
C GLN A 106 4.14 -8.76 -4.58
N GLU A 107 3.89 -8.62 -5.89
CA GLU A 107 4.94 -8.63 -6.90
C GLU A 107 6.01 -7.54 -6.68
N PRO A 108 5.64 -6.26 -6.41
CA PRO A 108 6.63 -5.24 -6.05
C PRO A 108 7.48 -5.62 -4.83
N LEU A 109 6.85 -6.18 -3.78
CA LEU A 109 7.55 -6.55 -2.54
C LEU A 109 8.48 -7.76 -2.74
N GLU A 110 8.05 -8.76 -3.51
CA GLU A 110 8.87 -9.91 -3.88
C GLU A 110 10.10 -9.46 -4.69
N ASN A 111 9.89 -8.61 -5.70
CA ASN A 111 10.96 -8.03 -6.50
C ASN A 111 11.92 -7.14 -5.70
N LEU A 112 11.44 -6.52 -4.60
CA LEU A 112 12.30 -5.78 -3.66
C LEU A 112 13.25 -6.70 -2.88
N ASN A 113 12.81 -7.90 -2.51
CA ASN A 113 13.67 -8.90 -1.87
C ASN A 113 14.69 -9.51 -2.84
N TYR A 114 14.34 -9.64 -4.13
CA TYR A 114 15.31 -9.96 -5.18
C TYR A 114 16.30 -8.82 -5.43
N THR A 115 15.89 -7.56 -5.26
CA THR A 115 16.81 -6.42 -5.44
C THR A 115 17.69 -6.16 -4.23
N SER A 116 17.34 -6.50 -2.99
CA SER A 116 18.29 -6.40 -1.87
C SER A 116 19.48 -7.38 -2.02
N SER A 117 19.27 -8.52 -2.67
CA SER A 117 20.33 -9.46 -3.07
C SER A 117 21.10 -9.05 -4.33
N ILE A 118 20.51 -8.23 -5.21
CA ILE A 118 21.20 -7.61 -6.35
C ILE A 118 22.00 -6.37 -5.92
N VAL A 119 21.41 -5.50 -5.10
CA VAL A 119 22.05 -4.29 -4.54
C VAL A 119 23.24 -4.68 -3.65
N SER A 120 23.13 -5.76 -2.85
CA SER A 120 24.27 -6.27 -2.08
C SER A 120 25.42 -6.78 -2.96
N LYS A 121 25.10 -7.38 -4.12
CA LYS A 121 26.06 -7.79 -5.16
C LYS A 121 26.70 -6.61 -5.90
N PHE A 122 25.99 -5.49 -6.05
CA PHE A 122 26.53 -4.28 -6.68
C PHE A 122 27.34 -3.43 -5.68
N SER A 123 27.00 -3.44 -4.39
CA SER A 123 27.78 -2.78 -3.33
C SER A 123 29.06 -3.53 -2.93
N SER A 124 29.23 -4.78 -3.36
CA SER A 124 30.45 -5.57 -3.14
C SER A 124 31.46 -5.49 -4.30
N LEU A 125 31.15 -4.74 -5.36
CA LEU A 125 32.15 -4.39 -6.37
C LEU A 125 33.08 -3.33 -5.79
N PRO A 126 34.41 -3.53 -5.84
CA PRO A 126 35.34 -2.56 -5.29
C PRO A 126 35.15 -1.22 -5.99
N THR A 127 34.78 -0.20 -5.21
CA THR A 127 34.91 1.19 -5.64
C THR A 127 36.37 1.44 -5.95
N ALA A 128 36.70 1.63 -7.23
CA ALA A 128 38.02 2.03 -7.65
C ALA A 128 38.42 3.30 -6.89
N ASP A 129 39.48 3.17 -6.09
CA ASP A 129 40.09 4.21 -5.29
C ASP A 129 40.40 5.42 -6.18
N ARG A 130 39.55 6.46 -6.12
CA ARG A 130 39.90 7.77 -6.66
C ARG A 130 40.53 8.56 -5.54
N GLY A 131 41.82 8.28 -5.32
CA GLY A 131 42.69 9.19 -4.60
C GLY A 131 42.79 10.49 -5.38
N TYR A 132 42.32 11.57 -4.77
CA TYR A 132 42.71 12.92 -5.14
C TYR A 132 43.53 13.48 -3.98
N THR A 133 44.79 13.77 -4.31
CA THR A 133 45.72 14.60 -3.54
C THR A 133 45.35 16.07 -3.70
#